data_AF-A0A380P2P2-F1
#
_entry.id   AF-A0A380P2P2-F1
#
_cell.length_a   1.000
_cell.length_b   1.000
_cell.length_c   1.000
_cell.angle_alpha   90.00
_cell.angle_beta   90.00
_cell.angle_gamma   90.00
#
_symmetry.space_group_name_H-M   'P 1'
#
loop_
_entity.id
_entity.type
_entity.pdbx_description
1 polymer ?
#
loop_
_entity_poly.entity_id
_entity_poly.type
_entity_poly.pdbx_seq_one_letter_code
_entity_poly.pdbx_strand_id
1 'polypeptide(L)'
;MKVVKFGGSSLADGAQFEKVINIITRDADRRVVVPSAPGKRFSGDIKVTDLFITFAEKTISGADLSEIKQTILKRYTDILDYLKLRMQRS
;
A
#
# COMPACT_ATOMS: atom_id res chain seq x y z
N MET A 1 -1.02 11.06 23.97
CA MET A 1 -0.48 11.02 22.58
C MET A 1 0.44 9.83 22.39
N LYS A 2 0.03 8.87 21.55
CA LYS A 2 0.71 7.62 21.23
C LYS A 2 1.05 7.59 19.74
N VAL A 3 2.17 6.93 19.43
CA VAL A 3 2.63 6.68 18.06
C VAL A 3 2.46 5.19 17.77
N VAL A 4 1.95 4.86 16.58
CA VAL A 4 1.83 3.48 16.11
C VAL A 4 2.49 3.32 14.74
N LYS A 5 3.13 2.17 14.52
CA LYS A 5 3.77 1.80 13.26
C LYS A 5 3.13 0.51 12.73
N PHE A 6 2.81 0.49 11.44
CA PHE A 6 2.32 -0.70 10.75
C PHE A 6 3.31 -1.15 9.68
N GLY A 7 3.69 -2.42 9.73
CA GLY A 7 4.55 -3.05 8.72
C GLY A 7 3.80 -3.32 7.43
N GLY A 8 4.53 -3.66 6.36
CA GLY A 8 3.93 -3.87 5.04
C GLY A 8 2.88 -4.98 5.01
N SER A 9 3.07 -6.08 5.74
CA SER A 9 2.08 -7.17 5.80
C SER A 9 0.75 -6.74 6.43
N SER A 10 0.77 -5.81 7.39
CA SER A 10 -0.44 -5.22 7.98
C SER A 10 -1.17 -4.27 7.04
N LEU A 11 -0.59 -3.99 5.87
CA LEU A 11 -1.11 -3.06 4.86
C LEU A 11 -1.13 -3.71 3.48
N ALA A 12 -1.20 -5.06 3.42
CA ALA A 12 -1.04 -5.79 2.16
C ALA A 12 -2.25 -5.70 1.22
N ASP A 13 -3.46 -5.58 1.78
CA ASP A 13 -4.74 -5.51 1.08
C ASP A 13 -5.79 -4.73 1.89
N GLY A 14 -6.98 -4.52 1.32
CA GLY A 14 -8.07 -3.79 1.96
C GLY A 14 -8.52 -4.39 3.31
N ALA A 15 -8.55 -5.71 3.45
CA ALA A 15 -8.96 -6.37 4.68
C ALA A 15 -7.94 -6.15 5.82
N GLN A 16 -6.65 -6.09 5.51
CA GLN A 16 -5.62 -5.71 6.49
C GLN A 16 -5.72 -4.22 6.86
N PHE A 17 -6.00 -3.35 5.89
CA PHE A 17 -6.26 -1.93 6.18
C PHE A 17 -7.44 -1.74 7.13
N GLU A 18 -8.54 -2.46 6.94
CA GLU A 18 -9.69 -2.40 7.85
C GLU A 18 -9.31 -2.76 9.29
N LYS A 19 -8.50 -3.81 9.47
CA LYS A 19 -7.96 -4.19 10.79
C LYS A 19 -7.11 -3.08 11.39
N VAL A 20 -6.24 -2.46 10.59
CA VAL A 20 -5.39 -1.34 11.02
C VAL A 20 -6.23 -0.13 11.45
N ILE A 21 -7.25 0.23 10.67
CA ILE A 21 -8.18 1.32 10.99
C ILE A 21 -8.86 1.02 12.33
N ASN A 22 -9.37 -0.20 12.52
CA ASN A 22 -9.98 -0.61 13.79
C ASN A 22 -9.01 -0.55 14.97
N ILE A 23 -7.73 -0.87 14.77
CA ILE A 23 -6.72 -0.70 15.82
C ILE A 23 -6.55 0.79 16.13
N ILE A 24 -6.39 1.65 15.12
CA ILE A 24 -6.16 3.08 15.34
C ILE A 24 -7.36 3.71 16.09
N THR A 25 -8.58 3.44 15.65
CA THR A 25 -9.80 4.08 16.18
C THR A 25 -10.21 3.60 17.58
N ARG A 26 -9.71 2.45 18.03
CA ARG A 26 -9.96 1.92 19.38
C ARG A 26 -9.31 2.70 20.52
N ASP A 27 -8.34 3.57 20.22
CA ASP A 27 -7.61 4.33 21.23
C ASP A 27 -7.35 5.74 20.73
N ALA A 28 -8.11 6.70 21.27
CA ALA A 28 -8.07 8.11 20.86
C ALA A 28 -6.68 8.77 21.08
N ASP A 29 -5.81 8.17 21.91
CA ASP A 29 -4.44 8.65 22.06
C ASP A 29 -3.56 8.36 20.84
N ARG A 30 -3.91 7.41 19.97
CA ARG A 30 -3.15 7.02 18.77
C ARG A 30 -3.29 8.07 17.67
N ARG A 31 -2.56 9.17 17.84
CA ARG A 31 -2.64 10.36 16.98
C ARG A 31 -1.58 10.41 15.88
N VAL A 32 -0.57 9.54 15.93
CA VAL A 32 0.49 9.48 14.91
C VAL A 32 0.57 8.05 14.38
N VAL A 33 0.42 7.91 13.06
CA VAL A 33 0.45 6.64 12.35
C VAL A 33 1.59 6.66 11.35
N VAL A 34 2.49 5.68 11.46
CA VAL A 34 3.63 5.51 10.54
C VAL A 34 3.41 4.24 9.69
N PRO A 35 2.88 4.36 8.47
CA PRO A 35 2.69 3.22 7.59
C PRO A 35 3.97 2.86 6.84
N SER A 36 4.08 1.59 6.46
CA SER A 36 5.03 1.14 5.42
C SER A 36 4.29 1.03 4.08
N ALA A 37 5.02 0.78 2.98
CA ALA A 37 4.39 0.42 1.72
C ALA A 37 3.64 -0.93 1.83
N PRO A 38 2.58 -1.17 1.03
CA PRO A 38 1.87 -2.45 1.02
C PRO A 38 2.80 -3.64 0.79
N GLY A 39 2.70 -4.63 1.67
CA GLY A 39 3.46 -5.87 1.61
C GLY A 39 2.89 -6.89 0.63
N LYS A 40 3.39 -8.12 0.73
CA LYS A 40 2.86 -9.27 -0.02
C LYS A 40 1.48 -9.64 0.50
N ARG A 41 0.54 -9.88 -0.41
CA ARG A 41 -0.84 -10.34 -0.11
C ARG A 41 -0.89 -11.83 0.21
N PHE A 42 -0.07 -12.62 -0.49
CA PHE A 42 0.02 -14.07 -0.36
C PHE A 42 1.44 -14.56 -0.65
N SER A 43 1.71 -15.84 -0.39
CA SER A 43 3.01 -16.45 -0.69
C SER A 43 3.26 -16.45 -2.20
N GLY A 44 4.36 -15.85 -2.65
CA GLY A 44 4.68 -15.68 -4.07
C GLY A 44 4.31 -14.31 -4.66
N ASP A 45 3.60 -13.45 -3.92
CA ASP A 45 3.35 -12.07 -4.33
C ASP A 45 4.65 -11.23 -4.26
N ILE A 46 4.68 -10.11 -4.99
CA ILE A 46 5.82 -9.17 -5.06
C ILE A 46 5.56 -8.00 -4.10
N LYS A 47 6.58 -7.53 -3.37
CA LYS A 47 6.44 -6.34 -2.53
C LYS A 47 6.31 -5.11 -3.42
N VAL A 48 5.48 -4.15 -3.01
CA VAL A 48 5.33 -2.90 -3.76
C VAL A 48 6.65 -2.12 -3.89
N THR A 49 7.50 -2.16 -2.86
CA THR A 49 8.84 -1.56 -2.93
C THR A 49 9.69 -2.16 -4.05
N ASP A 50 9.64 -3.48 -4.24
CA ASP A 50 10.38 -4.16 -5.29
C ASP A 50 9.81 -3.77 -6.67
N LEU A 51 8.49 -3.60 -6.79
CA LEU A 51 7.86 -3.08 -8.01
C LEU A 51 8.34 -1.65 -8.34
N PHE A 52 8.52 -0.79 -7.33
CA PHE A 52 9.06 0.56 -7.54
C PHE A 52 10.53 0.56 -7.93
N ILE A 53 11.34 -0.37 -7.40
CA ILE A 53 12.72 -0.56 -7.85
C ILE A 53 12.74 -0.96 -9.33
N THR A 54 11.96 -1.97 -9.72
CA THR A 54 11.85 -2.39 -11.14
C THR A 54 11.34 -1.26 -12.03
N PHE A 55 10.39 -0.45 -11.54
CA PHE A 55 9.91 0.72 -12.26
C PHE A 55 11.04 1.74 -12.50
N ALA A 56 11.86 2.02 -11.49
CA ALA A 56 12.99 2.94 -11.61
C ALA A 56 14.04 2.41 -12.60
N GLU A 57 14.40 1.13 -12.51
CA GLU A 57 15.36 0.49 -13.42
C GLU A 57 14.90 0.55 -14.88
N LYS A 58 13.64 0.17 -15.15
CA LYS A 58 13.06 0.26 -16.50
C LYS A 58 12.98 1.69 -17.01
N THR A 59 12.75 2.65 -16.12
CA THR A 59 12.73 4.08 -16.49
C THR A 59 14.13 4.53 -16.92
N ILE A 60 15.16 4.17 -16.17
CA ILE A 60 16.56 4.50 -16.48
C ILE A 60 17.00 3.85 -17.79
N SER A 61 16.58 2.61 -18.05
CA SER A 61 16.95 1.89 -19.27
C SER A 61 16.11 2.26 -20.50
N GLY A 62 15.13 3.17 -20.37
CA GLY A 62 14.20 3.51 -21.45
C GLY A 62 13.29 2.36 -21.90
N ALA A 63 13.06 1.36 -21.03
CA ALA A 63 12.21 0.21 -21.36
C ALA A 63 10.71 0.53 -21.22
N ASP A 64 9.85 -0.34 -21.75
CA ASP A 64 8.41 -0.21 -21.58
C ASP A 64 8.00 -0.31 -20.09
N LEU A 65 7.12 0.61 -19.70
CA LEU A 65 6.65 0.79 -18.32
C LEU A 65 5.17 0.39 -18.15
N SER A 66 4.49 -0.01 -19.21
CA SER A 66 3.03 -0.18 -19.23
C SER A 66 2.57 -1.22 -18.19
N GLU A 67 3.18 -2.41 -18.21
CA GLU A 67 2.83 -3.50 -17.29
C GLU A 67 3.13 -3.17 -15.82
N ILE A 68 4.31 -2.61 -15.54
CA ILE A 68 4.71 -2.30 -14.16
C ILE A 68 3.87 -1.15 -13.59
N LYS A 69 3.53 -0.14 -14.39
CA LYS A 69 2.58 0.93 -13.99
C LYS A 69 1.22 0.36 -13.68
N GLN A 70 0.69 -0.49 -14.55
CA GLN A 70 -0.61 -1.11 -14.33
C GLN A 70 -0.62 -1.96 -13.06
N THR A 71 0.44 -2.72 -12.80
CA THR A 71 0.57 -3.56 -11.60
C THR A 71 0.60 -2.72 -10.32
N ILE A 72 1.37 -1.64 -10.29
CA ILE A 72 1.42 -0.71 -9.15
C ILE A 72 0.07 -0.04 -8.95
N LEU A 73 -0.55 0.50 -10.01
CA LEU A 73 -1.85 1.15 -9.92
C LEU A 73 -2.91 0.19 -9.39
N LYS A 74 -2.96 -1.03 -9.94
CA LYS A 74 -3.90 -2.06 -9.52
C LYS A 74 -3.79 -2.35 -8.02
N ARG A 75 -2.58 -2.39 -7.47
CA ARG A 75 -2.35 -2.60 -6.04
C ARG A 75 -3.10 -1.58 -5.18
N TYR A 76 -3.03 -0.31 -5.54
CA TYR A 76 -3.65 0.76 -4.76
C TYR A 76 -5.14 0.87 -5.06
N THR A 77 -5.57 0.68 -6.31
CA THR A 77 -7.00 0.71 -6.65
C THR A 77 -7.77 -0.43 -5.99
N ASP A 78 -7.20 -1.65 -5.93
CA ASP A 78 -7.84 -2.77 -5.23
C ASP A 78 -8.11 -2.43 -3.74
N ILE A 79 -7.19 -1.70 -3.08
CA ILE A 79 -7.35 -1.25 -1.69
C ILE A 79 -8.43 -0.15 -1.59
N LEU A 80 -8.40 0.83 -2.51
CA LEU A 80 -9.38 1.91 -2.55
C LEU A 80 -10.80 1.36 -2.77
N ASP A 81 -10.95 0.46 -3.72
CA ASP A 81 -12.23 -0.17 -4.07
C ASP A 81 -12.79 -0.96 -2.90
N TYR A 82 -11.96 -1.74 -2.20
CA TYR A 82 -12.36 -2.46 -1.00
C TYR A 82 -12.88 -1.50 0.10
N LEU A 83 -12.16 -0.41 0.34
CA LEU A 83 -12.52 0.60 1.35
C LEU A 83 -13.60 1.58 0.86
N LYS A 84 -14.08 1.43 -0.38
CA LYS A 84 -15.05 2.32 -1.04
C LYS A 84 -14.61 3.78 -1.05
N LEU A 85 -13.30 4.00 -1.17
CA LEU A 85 -12.69 5.32 -1.23
C LEU A 85 -12.55 5.75 -2.69
N ARG A 86 -12.75 7.04 -2.94
CA ARG A 86 -12.50 7.63 -4.26
C ARG A 86 -11.14 8.30 -4.26
N MET A 87 -10.42 8.14 -5.37
CA MET A 87 -9.18 8.86 -5.60
C MET A 87 -9.50 10.36 -5.66
N GLN A 88 -9.00 11.12 -4.69
CA GLN A 88 -9.11 12.57 -4.73
C GLN A 88 -8.09 13.10 -5.75
N ARG A 89 -8.58 13.82 -6.76
CA ARG A 89 -7.72 14.58 -7.68
C ARG A 89 -7.40 15.91 -7.00
N SER A 90 -6.12 16.17 -6.74
CA SER A 90 -5.61 17.50 -6.38
C SER A 90 -5.68 18.44 -7.57
#